data_AF-R9AQW2-F1
#
_entry.id   AF-R9AQW2-F1
#
_cell.length_a   1.000
_cell.length_b   1.000
_cell.length_c   1.000
_cell.angle_alpha   90.00
_cell.angle_beta   90.00
_cell.angle_gamma   90.00
#
_symmetry.space_group_name_H-M   'P 1'
#
loop_
_entity.id
_entity.type
_entity.pdbx_description
1 polymer ?
#
loop_
_entity_poly.entity_id
_entity_poly.type
_entity_poly.pdbx_seq_one_letter_code
_entity_poly.pdbx_strand_id
1 'polypeptide(L)'
;MKTEAVEKKAEKFRTKKYITYACLLILVFISAIMVVFQVFEYRHDYRELSSFMRERDDLNAEWGRLLIEQQTFGATAQIGTRAVTQLRMYSPPAAQTVVISLPMTSDENK
;
A
#
# COMPACT_ATOMS: atom_id res chain seq x y z
N MET A 1 51.84 50.14 32.98
CA MET A 1 52.09 49.18 31.88
C MET A 1 51.43 47.80 32.06
N LYS A 2 51.34 47.19 33.26
CA LYS A 2 50.65 45.89 33.44
C LYS A 2 49.12 45.97 33.53
N THR A 3 48.56 47.11 33.94
CA THR A 3 47.11 47.31 34.16
C THR A 3 46.34 47.40 32.84
N GLU A 4 46.88 48.06 31.82
CA GLU A 4 46.22 48.26 30.51
C GLU A 4 46.13 46.96 29.69
N ALA A 5 47.08 46.04 29.87
CA ALA A 5 47.08 44.75 29.19
C ALA A 5 46.01 43.78 29.72
N VAL A 6 45.65 43.90 31.00
CA VAL A 6 44.63 43.07 31.65
C VAL A 6 43.22 43.52 31.24
N GLU A 7 43.00 44.83 31.15
CA GLU A 7 41.71 45.41 30.76
C GLU A 7 41.34 45.10 29.30
N LYS A 8 42.29 45.26 28.36
CA LYS A 8 42.09 44.86 26.94
C LYS A 8 41.82 43.37 26.77
N LYS A 9 42.40 42.53 27.62
CA LYS A 9 42.16 41.07 27.57
C LYS A 9 40.73 40.75 28.03
N ALA A 10 40.27 41.37 29.12
CA ALA A 10 38.91 41.22 29.63
C ALA A 10 37.85 41.72 28.63
N GLU A 11 38.09 42.87 27.99
CA GLU A 11 37.19 43.41 26.97
C GLU A 11 37.10 42.48 25.74
N LYS A 12 38.25 42.00 25.22
CA LYS A 12 38.30 41.04 24.11
C LYS A 12 37.56 39.73 24.43
N PHE A 13 37.65 39.23 25.66
CA PHE A 13 36.89 38.05 26.10
C PHE A 13 35.38 38.33 26.16
N ARG A 14 34.97 39.54 26.57
CA ARG A 14 33.57 39.94 26.61
C ARG A 14 32.99 40.05 25.19
N THR A 15 33.72 40.66 24.25
CA THR A 15 33.32 40.74 22.82
C THR A 15 33.24 39.36 22.18
N LYS A 16 34.20 38.45 22.47
CA LYS A 16 34.14 37.07 21.99
C LYS A 16 32.88 36.34 22.45
N LYS A 17 32.48 36.51 23.72
CA LYS A 17 31.25 35.90 24.24
C LYS A 17 30.00 36.40 23.50
N TYR A 18 29.90 37.70 23.25
CA TYR A 18 28.78 38.26 22.48
C TYR A 18 28.74 37.73 21.04
N ILE A 19 29.89 37.59 20.38
CA ILE A 19 29.97 36.99 19.04
C ILE A 19 29.52 35.52 19.07
N THR A 20 29.93 34.75 20.08
CA THR A 20 29.48 33.36 20.25
C THR A 20 27.98 33.27 20.45
N TYR A 21 27.40 34.13 21.30
CA TYR A 21 25.95 34.15 21.51
C TYR A 21 25.18 34.58 20.26
N ALA A 22 25.66 35.59 19.52
CA ALA A 22 25.07 36.00 18.26
C ALA A 22 25.10 34.88 17.21
N CYS A 23 26.21 34.15 17.11
CA CYS A 23 26.35 33.01 16.20
C CYS A 23 25.37 31.88 16.56
N LEU A 24 25.25 31.54 17.85
CA LEU A 24 24.27 30.54 18.31
C LEU A 24 22.83 30.97 17.98
N LEU A 25 22.51 32.25 18.18
CA LEU A 25 21.18 32.79 17.87
C LEU A 25 20.87 32.65 16.39
N ILE A 26 21.82 32.99 15.51
CA ILE A 26 21.67 32.84 14.06
C ILE A 26 21.48 31.37 13.68
N LEU A 27 22.26 30.45 14.25
CA LEU A 27 22.12 29.01 13.99
C LEU A 27 20.73 28.48 14.38
N VAL A 28 20.19 28.93 15.52
CA VAL A 28 18.84 28.56 15.96
C VAL A 28 17.78 29.10 15.00
N PHE A 29 17.91 30.35 14.55
CA PHE A 29 17.00 30.93 13.57
C PHE A 29 17.03 30.19 12.22
N ILE A 30 18.23 29.86 11.72
CA ILE A 30 18.38 29.08 10.49
C ILE A 30 17.72 27.70 10.66
N SER A 31 17.96 27.03 11.78
CA SER A 31 17.33 25.73 12.07
C SER A 31 15.81 25.83 12.10
N ALA A 32 15.25 26.84 12.76
CA ALA A 32 13.80 27.05 12.82
C ALA A 32 13.19 27.23 11.43
N ILE A 33 13.82 28.05 10.58
CA ILE A 33 13.39 28.27 9.20
C ILE A 33 13.47 26.96 8.39
N MET A 34 14.58 26.22 8.53
CA MET A 34 14.80 24.97 7.80
C MET A 34 13.76 23.90 8.16
N VAL A 35 13.37 23.77 9.43
CA VAL A 35 12.31 22.84 9.85
C VAL A 35 10.96 23.20 9.22
N VAL A 36 10.63 24.50 9.14
CA VAL A 36 9.38 24.94 8.51
C VAL A 36 9.36 24.58 7.02
N PHE A 37 10.45 24.82 6.30
CA PHE A 37 10.58 24.43 4.89
C PHE A 37 10.45 22.92 4.71
N GLN A 38 11.14 22.14 5.53
CA GLN A 38 11.07 20.68 5.49
C GLN A 38 9.63 20.17 5.70
N VAL A 39 8.89 20.75 6.66
CA VAL A 39 7.49 20.37 6.90
C VAL A 39 6.58 20.77 5.73
N PHE A 40 6.83 21.93 5.12
CA PHE A 40 6.07 22.37 3.95
C PHE A 40 6.27 21.44 2.75
N GLU A 41 7.53 21.13 2.42
CA GLU A 41 7.90 20.21 1.34
C GLU A 41 7.35 18.81 1.61
N TYR A 42 7.53 18.29 2.83
CA TYR A 42 6.92 17.02 3.23
C TYR A 42 5.41 16.98 3.01
N ARG A 43 4.68 18.03 3.39
CA ARG A 43 3.22 18.11 3.17
C ARG A 43 2.85 18.23 1.69
N HIS A 44 3.73 18.77 0.86
CA HIS A 44 3.52 18.85 -0.58
C HIS A 44 3.64 17.47 -1.20
N ASP A 45 4.77 16.80 -1.00
CA ASP A 45 5.07 15.47 -1.54
C ASP A 45 4.07 14.42 -1.02
N TYR A 46 3.72 14.51 0.26
CA TYR A 46 2.74 13.60 0.86
C TYR A 46 1.35 13.74 0.24
N ARG A 47 0.98 14.92 -0.26
CA ARG A 47 -0.32 15.12 -0.92
C ARG A 47 -0.36 14.39 -2.26
N GLU A 48 0.71 14.43 -3.03
CA GLU A 48 0.81 13.71 -4.30
C GLU A 48 0.82 12.19 -4.08
N LEU A 49 1.61 11.72 -3.11
CA LEU A 49 1.59 10.31 -2.70
C LEU A 49 0.17 9.88 -2.27
N SER A 50 -0.50 10.71 -1.47
CA SER A 50 -1.87 10.44 -1.01
C SER A 50 -2.88 10.39 -2.15
N SER A 51 -2.70 11.15 -3.23
CA SER A 51 -3.59 11.04 -4.40
C SER A 51 -3.40 9.70 -5.12
N PHE A 52 -2.16 9.27 -5.36
CA PHE A 52 -1.91 7.97 -5.99
C PHE A 52 -2.39 6.81 -5.13
N MET A 53 -2.27 6.92 -3.81
CA MET A 53 -2.82 5.91 -2.89
C MET A 53 -4.35 5.80 -3.01
N ARG A 54 -5.07 6.94 -3.11
CA ARG A 54 -6.53 6.93 -3.31
C ARG A 54 -6.92 6.29 -4.62
N GLU A 55 -6.28 6.66 -5.72
CA GLU A 55 -6.55 6.09 -7.04
C GLU A 55 -6.34 4.57 -7.05
N ARG A 56 -5.24 4.10 -6.44
CA ARG A 56 -4.98 2.68 -6.27
C ARG A 56 -6.08 1.99 -5.45
N ASP A 57 -6.54 2.62 -4.37
CA ASP A 57 -7.58 2.05 -3.51
C ASP A 57 -8.93 1.98 -4.24
N ASP A 58 -9.28 2.99 -5.03
CA ASP A 58 -10.48 3.00 -5.89
C ASP A 58 -10.41 1.87 -6.94
N LEU A 59 -9.28 1.73 -7.64
CA LEU A 59 -9.06 0.64 -8.59
C LEU A 59 -9.17 -0.75 -7.94
N ASN A 60 -8.63 -0.92 -6.73
CA ASN A 60 -8.74 -2.17 -5.98
C ASN A 60 -10.19 -2.48 -5.59
N ALA A 61 -10.97 -1.46 -5.23
CA ALA A 61 -12.39 -1.63 -4.93
C ALA A 61 -13.18 -2.07 -6.17
N GLU A 62 -12.93 -1.43 -7.32
CA GLU A 62 -13.52 -1.82 -8.60
C GLU A 62 -13.13 -3.25 -9.00
N TRP A 63 -11.84 -3.58 -8.88
CA TRP A 63 -11.36 -4.94 -9.15
C TRP A 63 -12.03 -5.98 -8.26
N GLY A 64 -12.19 -5.69 -6.97
CA GLY A 64 -12.91 -6.55 -6.03
C GLY A 64 -14.36 -6.77 -6.45
N ARG A 65 -15.04 -5.71 -6.89
CA ARG A 65 -16.41 -5.82 -7.41
C ARG A 65 -16.48 -6.66 -8.68
N LEU A 66 -15.59 -6.41 -9.65
CA LEU A 66 -15.51 -7.18 -10.90
C LEU A 66 -15.23 -8.66 -10.64
N LEU A 67 -14.38 -8.97 -9.65
CA LEU A 67 -14.09 -10.34 -9.28
C LEU A 67 -15.35 -11.04 -8.75
N ILE A 68 -16.14 -10.38 -7.90
CA ILE A 68 -17.43 -10.92 -7.42
C ILE A 68 -18.40 -11.12 -8.58
N GLU A 69 -18.48 -10.16 -9.50
CA GLU A 69 -19.30 -10.29 -10.72
C GLU A 69 -18.86 -11.51 -11.55
N GLN A 70 -17.55 -11.70 -11.77
CA GLN A 70 -17.00 -12.86 -12.48
C GLN A 70 -17.32 -14.19 -11.78
N GLN A 71 -17.15 -14.28 -10.46
CA GLN A 71 -17.50 -15.47 -9.69
C GLN A 71 -19.00 -15.78 -9.80
N THR A 72 -19.84 -14.74 -9.86
CA THR A 72 -21.30 -14.90 -10.03
C THR A 72 -21.68 -15.34 -11.45
N PHE A 73 -20.99 -14.86 -12.50
CA PHE A 73 -21.21 -15.29 -13.88
C PHE A 73 -20.77 -16.74 -14.14
N GLY A 74 -19.73 -17.21 -13.44
CA GLY A 74 -19.27 -18.61 -13.47
C GLY A 74 -20.08 -19.55 -12.57
N ALA A 75 -21.05 -19.04 -11.81
CA ALA A 75 -21.83 -19.87 -10.90
C ALA A 75 -22.63 -20.93 -11.67
N THR A 76 -22.51 -22.19 -11.22
CA THR A 76 -23.12 -23.39 -11.81
C THR A 76 -24.61 -23.23 -12.11
N ALA A 77 -25.33 -22.40 -11.34
CA ALA A 77 -26.74 -22.09 -11.55
C ALA A 77 -27.03 -21.41 -12.91
N GLN A 78 -26.19 -20.46 -13.36
CA GLN A 78 -26.39 -19.82 -14.68
C GLN A 78 -26.02 -20.78 -15.83
N ILE A 79 -24.94 -21.54 -15.67
CA ILE A 79 -24.51 -22.54 -16.65
C ILE A 79 -25.58 -23.63 -16.81
N GLY A 80 -26.09 -24.16 -15.69
CA GLY A 80 -27.17 -25.15 -15.69
C GLY A 80 -28.46 -24.62 -16.31
N THR A 81 -28.85 -23.37 -16.03
CA THR A 81 -30.03 -22.77 -16.65
C THR A 81 -29.86 -22.61 -18.16
N ARG A 82 -28.69 -22.17 -18.65
CA ARG A 82 -28.41 -22.07 -20.09
C ARG A 82 -28.36 -23.46 -20.75
N ALA A 83 -27.80 -24.46 -20.09
CA ALA A 83 -27.78 -25.83 -20.57
C ALA A 83 -29.21 -26.39 -20.76
N VAL A 84 -30.11 -26.14 -19.81
CA VAL A 84 -31.52 -26.58 -19.92
C VAL A 84 -32.29 -25.76 -20.97
N THR A 85 -32.15 -24.43 -20.98
CA THR A 85 -32.97 -23.55 -21.81
C THR A 85 -32.50 -23.45 -23.26
N GLN A 86 -31.18 -23.38 -23.50
CA GLN A 86 -30.62 -23.19 -24.85
C GLN A 86 -30.21 -24.51 -25.49
N LEU A 87 -29.59 -25.43 -24.73
CA LEU A 87 -29.12 -26.72 -25.24
C LEU A 87 -30.13 -27.86 -25.02
N ARG A 88 -31.27 -27.58 -24.37
CA ARG A 88 -32.30 -28.59 -24.01
C ARG A 88 -31.73 -29.79 -23.25
N MET A 89 -30.65 -29.58 -22.49
CA MET A 89 -30.11 -30.62 -21.63
C MET A 89 -31.10 -30.93 -20.51
N TYR A 90 -31.27 -32.21 -20.21
CA TYR A 90 -32.08 -32.69 -19.10
C TYR A 90 -31.33 -33.81 -18.37
N SER A 91 -31.56 -33.95 -17.08
CA SER A 91 -31.01 -35.08 -16.33
C SER A 91 -31.81 -36.34 -16.69
N PRO A 92 -31.16 -37.41 -17.18
CA PRO A 92 -31.87 -38.63 -17.53
C PRO A 92 -32.50 -39.26 -16.27
N PRO A 93 -33.74 -39.79 -16.37
CA PRO A 93 -34.39 -40.49 -15.27
C PRO A 93 -33.71 -41.84 -15.00
N ALA A 94 -33.90 -42.39 -13.80
CA ALA A 94 -33.24 -43.63 -13.36
C ALA A 94 -33.45 -44.82 -14.32
N ALA A 95 -34.58 -44.87 -15.04
CA ALA A 95 -34.87 -45.89 -16.05
C ALA A 95 -33.90 -45.88 -17.27
N GLN A 96 -33.19 -44.76 -17.49
CA GLN A 96 -32.25 -44.58 -18.60
C GLN A 96 -30.79 -44.61 -18.14
N THR A 97 -30.53 -44.93 -16.87
CA THR A 97 -29.17 -44.97 -16.30
C THR A 97 -28.75 -46.43 -16.05
N VAL A 98 -27.61 -46.84 -16.60
CA VAL A 98 -27.03 -48.18 -16.41
C VAL A 98 -25.69 -48.03 -15.71
N VAL A 99 -25.52 -48.71 -14.58
CA VAL A 99 -24.25 -48.77 -13.85
C VAL A 99 -23.47 -49.97 -14.34
N ILE A 100 -22.31 -49.72 -14.93
CA ILE A 100 -21.41 -50.77 -15.41
C ILE A 100 -20.33 -50.95 -14.33
N SER A 101 -20.37 -52.07 -13.61
CA SER A 101 -19.23 -52.50 -12.79
C SER A 101 -18.17 -53.09 -13.72
N LEU A 102 -16.97 -52.51 -13.72
CA LEU A 102 -15.83 -53.07 -14.44
C LEU A 102 -15.64 -54.54 -14.03
N PRO A 103 -15.43 -55.46 -14.98
CA PRO A 103 -15.17 -56.85 -14.64
C PRO A 103 -13.90 -56.89 -13.81
N MET A 104 -14.01 -57.32 -12.56
CA MET A 104 -12.86 -57.74 -11.78
C MET A 104 -12.26 -58.92 -12.55
N THR A 105 -11.06 -58.75 -13.10
CA THR A 105 -10.33 -59.85 -13.72
C THR A 105 -9.98 -60.86 -12.63
N SER A 106 -10.79 -61.91 -12.50
CA SER A 106 -10.48 -63.10 -11.72
C SER A 106 -10.26 -64.27 -12.68
N ASP A 107 -9.14 -64.95 -12.44
CA ASP A 107 -8.71 -66.24 -12.97
C ASP A 107 -8.03 -66.28 -14.36
N GLU A 108 -6.76 -65.89 -14.36
CA GLU A 108 -5.75 -66.59 -15.16
C GLU A 108 -5.28 -67.81 -14.33
N ASN A 109 -5.94 -68.95 -14.52
CA ASN A 109 -5.43 -70.25 -14.08
C ASN A 109 -4.83 -70.96 -15.29
N LYS A 110 -3.51 -71.16 -15.25
CA LYS A 110 -2.77 -72.05 -16.16
C LYS A 110 -1.91 -72.99 -15.32
#